data_AF-A0A1W9RP14-F1
#
_entry.id   AF-A0A1W9RP14-F1
#
_cell.length_a   1.000
_cell.length_b   1.000
_cell.length_c   1.000
_cell.angle_alpha   90.00
_cell.angle_beta   90.00
_cell.angle_gamma   90.00
#
_symmetry.space_group_name_H-M   'P 1'
#
loop_
_entity.id
_entity.type
_entity.pdbx_description
1 polymer ?
#
loop_
_entity_poly.entity_id
_entity_poly.type
_entity_poly.pdbx_seq_one_letter_code
_entity_poly.pdbx_strand_id
1 'polypeptide(L)'
;MMAFGGAVHSNYVTTGLVLRAREAAQAADLEVMETLLEQSDGYIRFLYIILGTFGLVASFVFVYAVLARRTRYPRWIVFLTPTLLTLAFPLTRFVPSPVGGIVFGGFANIAFLIFFIVSTSVLWKG
;
A
#
# COMPACT_ATOMS: atom_id res chain seq x y z
N MET A 1 10.09 1.54 -10.30
CA MET A 1 8.92 1.43 -9.41
C MET A 1 8.08 2.72 -9.34
N MET A 2 8.60 3.93 -9.63
CA MET A 2 7.77 5.16 -9.60
C MET A 2 6.58 5.15 -10.58
N ALA A 3 6.72 4.58 -11.78
CA ALA A 3 5.62 4.50 -12.75
C ALA A 3 4.43 3.65 -12.25
N PHE A 4 4.70 2.50 -11.62
CA PHE A 4 3.66 1.65 -11.04
C PHE A 4 3.04 2.26 -9.79
N GLY A 5 3.84 2.89 -8.93
CA GLY A 5 3.33 3.63 -7.78
C GLY A 5 2.42 4.78 -8.19
N GLY A 6 2.80 5.54 -9.22
CA GLY A 6 1.97 6.61 -9.80
C GLY A 6 0.66 6.07 -10.38
N ALA A 7 0.70 4.92 -11.08
CA ALA A 7 -0.50 4.27 -11.62
C ALA A 7 -1.48 3.79 -10.54
N VAL A 8 -0.99 3.30 -9.40
CA VAL A 8 -1.85 2.95 -8.25
C VAL A 8 -2.52 4.21 -7.69
N HIS A 9 -1.77 5.30 -7.52
CA HIS A 9 -2.30 6.53 -6.94
C HIS A 9 -3.30 7.24 -7.85
N SER A 10 -3.08 7.26 -9.17
CA SER A 10 -4.03 7.84 -10.11
C SER A 10 -5.33 7.04 -10.18
N ASN A 11 -5.28 5.72 -10.00
CA ASN A 11 -6.49 4.90 -10.10
C ASN A 11 -7.48 5.12 -8.94
N TYR A 12 -7.02 5.46 -7.73
CA TYR A 12 -7.93 5.81 -6.63
C TYR A 12 -8.79 7.02 -6.94
N VAL A 13 -8.22 8.02 -7.61
CA VAL A 13 -8.94 9.22 -8.02
C VAL A 13 -10.00 8.84 -9.06
N THR A 14 -9.63 8.03 -10.06
CA THR A 14 -10.57 7.52 -11.07
C THR A 14 -11.71 6.74 -10.43
N THR A 15 -11.42 5.84 -9.48
CA THR A 15 -12.43 5.04 -8.77
C THR A 15 -13.38 5.95 -7.97
N GLY A 16 -12.85 6.93 -7.24
CA GLY A 16 -13.66 7.88 -6.47
C GLY A 16 -14.56 8.76 -7.34
N LEU A 17 -14.09 9.15 -8.53
CA LEU A 17 -14.88 9.90 -9.51
C LEU A 17 -16.00 9.04 -10.13
N VAL A 18 -15.70 7.78 -10.47
CA VAL A 18 -16.67 6.82 -11.00
C VAL A 18 -17.77 6.50 -9.97
N LEU A 19 -17.41 6.32 -8.70
CA LEU A 19 -18.38 6.11 -7.62
C LEU A 19 -19.32 7.32 -7.44
N ARG A 20 -18.79 8.55 -7.49
CA ARG A 20 -19.62 9.76 -7.43
C ARG A 20 -20.52 9.92 -8.65
N ALA A 21 -20.03 9.56 -9.83
CA ALA A 21 -20.83 9.56 -11.05
C ALA A 21 -21.98 8.53 -10.97
N ARG A 22 -21.75 7.36 -10.36
CA ARG A 22 -22.79 6.36 -10.09
C ARG A 22 -23.92 6.89 -9.22
N GLU A 23 -23.61 7.62 -8.16
CA GLU A 23 -24.62 8.21 -7.27
C GLU A 23 -25.50 9.25 -7.98
N ALA A 24 -24.99 9.85 -9.07
CA ALA A 24 -25.69 10.85 -9.87
C ALA A 24 -26.40 10.29 -11.13
N ALA A 25 -26.18 9.01 -11.47
CA ALA A 25 -26.61 8.38 -12.72
C ALA A 25 -28.04 7.80 -12.67
N GLN A 26 -28.76 7.84 -13.80
CA GLN A 26 -30.08 7.17 -13.98
C GLN A 26 -29.90 5.73 -14.50
N ALA A 27 -30.93 4.89 -14.42
CA ALA A 27 -30.83 3.43 -14.55
C ALA A 27 -30.13 2.87 -15.80
N ALA A 28 -30.10 3.60 -16.93
CA ALA A 28 -29.39 3.20 -18.15
C ALA A 28 -27.86 3.43 -18.09
N ASP A 29 -27.40 4.28 -17.18
CA ASP A 29 -25.98 4.56 -16.95
C ASP A 29 -25.34 3.59 -15.94
N LEU A 30 -26.14 2.79 -15.21
CA LEU A 30 -25.64 1.91 -14.15
C LEU A 30 -24.83 0.73 -14.68
N GLU A 31 -25.24 0.10 -15.78
CA GLU A 31 -24.53 -1.07 -16.34
C GLU A 31 -23.15 -0.71 -16.88
N VAL A 32 -23.04 0.43 -17.58
CA VAL A 32 -21.76 0.98 -18.05
C VAL A 32 -20.88 1.36 -16.86
N MET A 33 -21.46 1.95 -15.81
CA MET A 33 -20.73 2.33 -14.62
C MET A 33 -20.20 1.13 -13.84
N GLU A 34 -20.99 0.06 -13.70
CA GLU A 34 -20.57 -1.19 -13.07
C GLU A 34 -19.42 -1.85 -13.84
N THR A 35 -19.51 -1.89 -15.18
CA THR A 35 -18.41 -2.39 -16.03
C THR A 35 -17.11 -1.60 -15.80
N LEU A 36 -17.18 -0.28 -15.72
CA LEU A 36 -16.00 0.57 -15.46
C LEU A 36 -15.43 0.35 -14.05
N LEU A 37 -16.28 0.15 -13.04
CA LEU A 37 -15.83 -0.19 -11.69
C LEU A 37 -15.11 -1.53 -11.64
N GLU A 38 -15.65 -2.56 -12.28
CA GLU A 38 -15.02 -3.88 -12.35
C GLU A 38 -13.67 -3.84 -13.05
N GLN A 39 -13.56 -3.11 -14.16
CA GLN A 39 -12.28 -2.93 -14.87
C GLN A 39 -11.27 -2.17 -14.01
N SER A 40 -11.72 -1.14 -13.28
CA SER A 40 -10.87 -0.37 -12.39
C SER A 40 -10.37 -1.21 -11.23
N ASP A 41 -11.24 -1.98 -10.58
CA ASP A 41 -10.86 -2.90 -9.49
C ASP A 41 -9.90 -3.98 -9.97
N GLY A 42 -10.17 -4.59 -11.14
CA GLY A 42 -9.29 -5.57 -11.77
C GLY A 42 -7.89 -5.00 -12.05
N TYR A 43 -7.82 -3.77 -12.55
CA TYR A 43 -6.55 -3.08 -12.79
C TYR A 43 -5.79 -2.76 -11.49
N ILE A 44 -6.48 -2.24 -10.46
CA ILE A 44 -5.89 -2.02 -9.13
C ILE A 44 -5.31 -3.33 -8.59
N ARG A 45 -6.10 -4.40 -8.63
CA ARG A 45 -5.70 -5.70 -8.11
C ARG A 45 -4.46 -6.22 -8.83
N PHE A 46 -4.41 -6.08 -10.16
CA PHE A 46 -3.23 -6.43 -10.94
C PHE A 46 -1.98 -5.63 -10.53
N LEU A 47 -2.11 -4.30 -10.36
CA LEU A 47 -1.01 -3.47 -9.88
C LEU A 47 -0.53 -3.89 -8.49
N TYR A 48 -1.46 -4.23 -7.60
CA TYR A 48 -1.13 -4.74 -6.27
C TYR A 48 -0.45 -6.10 -6.28
N ILE A 49 -0.82 -7.00 -7.19
CA ILE A 49 -0.14 -8.28 -7.36
C ILE A 49 1.32 -8.05 -7.77
N ILE A 50 1.56 -7.16 -8.74
CA ILE A 50 2.93 -6.80 -9.16
C ILE A 50 3.70 -6.20 -7.98
N LEU A 51 3.15 -5.15 -7.35
CA LEU A 51 3.81 -4.44 -6.26
C LEU A 51 4.08 -5.36 -5.07
N GLY A 52 3.10 -6.19 -4.71
CA GLY A 52 3.20 -7.17 -3.62
C GLY A 52 4.24 -8.24 -3.92
N THR A 53 4.30 -8.76 -5.16
CA THR A 53 5.29 -9.78 -5.55
C THR A 53 6.71 -9.23 -5.44
N PHE A 54 6.98 -8.07 -6.03
CA PHE A 54 8.30 -7.45 -5.92
C PHE A 54 8.62 -7.00 -4.49
N GLY A 55 7.63 -6.53 -3.75
CA GLY A 55 7.77 -6.17 -2.34
C GLY A 55 8.15 -7.37 -1.46
N LEU A 56 7.56 -8.54 -1.71
CA LEU A 56 7.89 -9.78 -1.02
C LEU A 56 9.33 -10.22 -1.33
N VAL A 57 9.71 -10.23 -2.61
CA VAL A 57 11.09 -10.57 -3.01
C VAL A 57 12.10 -9.62 -2.35
N ALA A 58 11.84 -8.31 -2.40
CA ALA A 58 12.70 -7.32 -1.75
C ALA A 58 12.78 -7.53 -0.24
N SER A 59 11.68 -7.93 0.40
CA SER A 59 11.65 -8.23 1.83
C SER A 59 12.50 -9.45 2.18
N PHE A 60 12.43 -10.52 1.40
CA PHE A 60 13.29 -11.70 1.60
C PHE A 60 14.77 -11.35 1.44
N VAL A 61 15.13 -10.58 0.41
CA VAL A 61 16.50 -10.12 0.18
C VAL A 61 16.98 -9.26 1.36
N PHE A 62 16.15 -8.34 1.84
CA PHE A 62 16.47 -7.51 3.00
C PHE A 62 16.68 -8.34 4.27
N VAL A 63 15.75 -9.23 4.61
CA VAL A 63 15.84 -10.10 5.79
C VAL A 63 17.11 -10.95 5.72
N TYR A 64 17.38 -11.58 4.57
CA TYR A 64 18.61 -12.35 4.36
C TYR A 64 19.86 -11.49 4.59
N ALA A 65 19.93 -10.31 3.97
CA ALA A 65 21.09 -9.42 4.10
C ALA A 65 21.34 -8.96 5.55
N VAL A 66 20.27 -8.68 6.31
CA VAL A 66 20.36 -8.31 7.73
C VAL A 66 20.85 -9.49 8.58
N LEU A 67 20.24 -10.66 8.43
CA LEU A 67 20.59 -11.84 9.23
C LEU A 67 22.00 -12.36 8.93
N ALA A 68 22.41 -12.30 7.66
CA ALA A 68 23.75 -12.62 7.19
C ALA A 68 24.82 -11.57 7.56
N ARG A 69 24.45 -10.52 8.33
CA ARG A 69 25.35 -9.41 8.72
C ARG A 69 26.00 -8.69 7.52
N ARG A 70 25.34 -8.66 6.36
CA ARG A 70 25.78 -7.93 5.17
C ARG A 70 25.32 -6.47 5.17
N THR A 71 24.73 -6.00 6.27
CA THR A 71 24.26 -4.63 6.45
C THR A 71 24.71 -4.13 7.83
N ARG A 72 24.65 -2.80 8.03
CA ARG A 72 24.90 -2.17 9.33
C ARG A 72 23.70 -2.25 10.29
N TYR A 73 22.59 -2.82 9.84
CA TYR A 73 21.39 -2.90 10.66
C TYR A 73 21.53 -3.92 11.79
N PRO A 74 20.94 -3.65 12.98
CA PRO A 74 20.78 -4.64 14.01
C PRO A 74 19.77 -5.70 13.56
N ARG A 75 19.98 -6.94 14.00
CA ARG A 75 19.18 -8.09 13.55
C ARG A 75 17.68 -7.95 13.83
N TRP A 76 17.28 -7.23 14.88
CA TRP A 76 15.88 -7.04 15.23
C TRP A 76 15.10 -6.18 14.23
N ILE A 77 15.77 -5.42 13.36
CA ILE A 77 15.06 -4.55 12.39
C ILE A 77 14.20 -5.35 11.40
N VAL A 78 14.48 -6.65 11.23
CA VAL A 78 13.71 -7.53 10.33
C VAL A 78 12.22 -7.57 10.70
N PHE A 79 11.88 -7.41 11.98
CA PHE A 79 10.49 -7.37 12.46
C PHE A 79 9.74 -6.12 12.06
N LEU A 80 10.45 -5.06 11.63
CA LEU A 80 9.87 -3.80 11.17
C LEU A 80 9.87 -3.68 9.64
N THR A 81 10.09 -4.78 8.91
CA THR A 81 9.94 -4.76 7.46
C THR A 81 8.53 -4.29 7.08
N PRO A 82 8.37 -3.42 6.05
CA PRO A 82 7.06 -2.93 5.64
C PRO A 82 6.04 -4.04 5.40
N THR A 83 6.49 -5.19 4.88
CA THR A 83 5.67 -6.40 4.66
C THR A 83 5.16 -7.04 5.95
N LEU A 84 5.92 -7.00 7.05
CA LEU A 84 5.42 -7.48 8.34
C LEU A 84 4.50 -6.46 8.98
N LEU A 85 4.82 -5.16 8.86
CA LEU A 85 3.96 -4.08 9.34
C LEU A 85 2.60 -4.07 8.62
N THR A 86 2.55 -4.46 7.33
CA THR A 86 1.28 -4.55 6.60
C THR A 86 0.34 -5.63 7.13
N LEU A 87 0.81 -6.62 7.89
CA LEU A 87 -0.04 -7.61 8.58
C LEU A 87 -0.96 -6.98 9.63
N ALA A 88 -0.63 -5.78 10.12
CA ALA A 88 -1.48 -5.01 11.01
C ALA A 88 -2.61 -4.24 10.29
N PHE A 89 -2.73 -4.36 8.96
CA PHE A 89 -3.79 -3.70 8.17
C PHE A 89 -5.22 -3.97 8.68
N PRO A 90 -5.59 -5.18 9.16
CA PRO A 90 -6.93 -5.41 9.72
C PRO A 90 -7.27 -4.53 10.93
N LEU A 91 -6.27 -3.91 11.59
CA LEU A 91 -6.50 -2.99 12.70
C LEU A 91 -7.12 -1.65 12.25
N THR A 92 -7.00 -1.30 10.96
CA THR A 92 -7.59 -0.07 10.41
C THR A 92 -9.11 0.00 10.59
N ARG A 93 -9.79 -1.15 10.68
CA ARG A 93 -11.25 -1.25 10.92
C ARG A 93 -11.71 -0.66 12.26
N PHE A 94 -10.80 -0.51 13.22
CA PHE A 94 -11.11 0.06 14.53
C PHE A 94 -10.97 1.57 14.58
N VAL A 95 -10.49 2.20 13.50
CA VAL A 95 -10.30 3.65 13.43
C VAL A 95 -11.59 4.31 12.93
N PRO A 96 -12.22 5.20 13.72
CA PRO A 96 -13.48 5.84 13.32
C PRO A 96 -13.29 6.84 12.18
N SER A 97 -14.36 7.06 11.41
CA SER A 97 -14.44 8.12 10.40
C SER A 97 -14.30 9.51 11.04
N PRO A 98 -13.65 10.50 10.38
CA PRO A 98 -13.05 10.45 9.04
C PRO A 98 -11.61 9.90 9.00
N VAL A 99 -10.97 9.78 10.15
CA VAL A 99 -9.55 9.36 10.27
C VAL A 99 -9.34 7.94 9.72
N GLY A 100 -10.32 7.06 9.90
CA GLY A 100 -10.29 5.68 9.39
C GLY A 100 -10.08 5.59 7.89
N GLY A 101 -10.66 6.50 7.10
CA GLY A 101 -10.47 6.53 5.65
C GLY A 101 -9.03 6.87 5.26
N ILE A 102 -8.41 7.83 5.97
CA ILE A 102 -7.01 8.22 5.78
C ILE A 102 -6.08 7.07 6.15
N VAL A 103 -6.33 6.45 7.31
CA VAL A 103 -5.51 5.34 7.81
C VAL A 103 -5.63 4.11 6.91
N PHE A 104 -6.83 3.79 6.42
CA PHE A 104 -7.07 2.69 5.50
C PHE A 104 -6.36 2.90 4.17
N GLY A 105 -6.58 4.04 3.50
CA GLY A 105 -5.94 4.34 2.21
C GLY A 105 -4.43 4.57 2.31
N GLY A 106 -3.95 5.11 3.43
CA GLY A 106 -2.55 5.44 3.67
C GLY A 106 -1.73 4.35 4.39
N PHE A 107 -2.31 3.19 4.72
CA PHE A 107 -1.69 2.24 5.63
C PHE A 107 -0.30 1.77 5.18
N ALA A 108 -0.16 1.42 3.90
CA ALA A 108 1.13 1.01 3.35
C ALA A 108 2.18 2.12 3.49
N ASN A 109 1.80 3.38 3.25
CA ASN A 109 2.69 4.53 3.40
C ASN A 109 3.09 4.74 4.87
N ILE A 110 2.16 4.54 5.81
CA ILE A 110 2.46 4.59 7.25
C ILE A 110 3.46 3.49 7.64
N ALA A 111 3.29 2.27 7.12
CA ALA A 111 4.23 1.17 7.35
C ALA A 111 5.64 1.49 6.83
N PHE A 112 5.75 2.05 5.62
CA PHE A 112 7.02 2.53 5.07
C PHE A 112 7.62 3.68 5.90
N LEU A 113 6.78 4.62 6.33
CA LEU A 113 7.21 5.75 7.14
C LEU A 113 7.82 5.28 8.47
N ILE A 114 7.15 4.36 9.18
CA ILE A 114 7.66 3.74 10.41
C ILE A 114 9.02 3.07 10.15
N PHE A 115 9.10 2.24 9.10
CA PHE A 115 10.34 1.57 8.75
C PHE A 115 11.47 2.57 8.47
N PHE A 116 11.22 3.62 7.69
CA PHE A 116 12.23 4.61 7.36
C PHE A 116 12.66 5.43 8.56
N ILE A 117 11.73 5.85 9.44
CA ILE A 117 12.08 6.54 10.68
C ILE A 117 13.06 5.69 11.50
N VAL A 118 12.73 4.42 11.74
CA VAL A 118 13.59 3.53 12.55
C VAL A 118 14.91 3.22 11.84
N SER A 119 14.86 2.94 10.54
CA SER A 119 16.04 2.72 9.69
C SER A 119 17.00 3.90 9.79
N THR A 120 16.48 5.12 9.60
CA THR A 120 17.23 6.35 9.73
C THR A 120 17.79 6.50 11.14
N SER A 121 16.99 6.42 12.20
CA SER A 121 17.50 6.55 13.58
C SER A 121 18.58 5.54 13.95
N VAL A 122 18.49 4.31 13.45
CA VAL A 122 19.47 3.24 13.71
C VAL A 122 20.78 3.45 12.96
N LEU A 123 20.72 3.93 11.72
CA LEU A 123 21.89 4.15 10.87
C LEU A 123 22.47 5.55 10.99
N TRP A 124 21.72 6.51 11.54
CA TRP A 124 22.13 7.89 11.74
C TRP A 124 23.13 7.96 12.88
N LYS A 125 24.36 7.60 12.55
CA LYS A 125 25.58 8.01 13.22
C LYS A 125 26.44 8.63 12.14
N GLY A 126 26.74 9.92 12.28
CA GLY A 126 27.66 10.65 11.40
C GLY A 126 29.01 9.94 11.30
#